data_AF-A0A059J6Y4-F1
#
_entry.id   AF-A0A059J6Y4-F1
#
_cell.length_a   1.000
_cell.length_b   1.000
_cell.length_c   1.000
_cell.angle_alpha   90.00
_cell.angle_beta   90.00
_cell.angle_gamma   90.00
#
_symmetry.space_group_name_H-M   'P 1'
#
loop_
_entity.id
_entity.type
_entity.pdbx_description
1 polymer ?
#
loop_
_entity_poly.entity_id
_entity_poly.type
_entity_poly.pdbx_seq_one_letter_code
_entity_poly.pdbx_strand_id
1 'polypeptide(L)'
;MGSPDPHGRQLDGLGGGLSSLSKVCIISPASDLSQAQGAQVDFTFAQVGIKSTDIDYSGNCGNLSSAVGPFAIDAGLVKLSEEELKASKRTATVRIFNTNTQKIIDSTFPICVSPDGSVEAEASGDFTADGVAGSASRIQLDFINPAGAKTGKLLPTGNLIDIFDGVRATCIDVGNPMIFVPASDLPVVGKISPDQISSTPGLLERLEKIRSQAAIKMGMAKTVDEVPASIPKINIISTPDEKGVDITVRTISVGQPHKALPITAGLSLAVATKLDGSVVRPFVSNTNKAAGDPVVIGHPGGTLAVGAEIKDEDSKVVERATVYRSARRLMDGLVYWK
;
A
#
# COMPACT_ATOMS: atom_id res chain seq x y z
N MET A 1 15.65 13.63 7.70
CA MET A 1 15.63 12.92 6.39
C MET A 1 16.64 13.47 5.38
N GLY A 2 17.16 14.70 5.52
CA GLY A 2 18.01 15.32 4.49
C GLY A 2 17.19 16.03 3.42
N SER A 3 16.06 16.62 3.80
CA SER A 3 15.14 17.36 2.91
C SER A 3 14.94 18.78 3.43
N PRO A 4 14.69 19.78 2.56
CA PRO A 4 14.68 19.67 1.09
C PRO A 4 16.10 19.52 0.52
N ASP A 5 16.30 18.59 -0.41
CA ASP A 5 17.54 18.47 -1.18
C ASP A 5 17.28 18.72 -2.67
N PRO A 6 17.71 19.88 -3.22
CA PRO A 6 17.57 20.21 -4.64
C PRO A 6 18.18 19.16 -5.58
N HIS A 7 19.23 18.46 -5.13
CA HIS A 7 19.89 17.41 -5.90
C HIS A 7 19.17 16.06 -5.81
N GLY A 8 18.21 15.91 -4.89
CA GLY A 8 17.39 14.72 -4.73
C GLY A 8 18.14 13.47 -4.27
N ARG A 9 19.26 13.64 -3.55
CA ARG A 9 20.12 12.55 -3.07
C ARG A 9 19.92 12.26 -1.57
N GLN A 10 19.51 13.26 -0.79
CA GLN A 10 19.33 13.21 0.67
C GLN A 10 20.60 12.80 1.44
N LEU A 11 21.78 13.21 0.96
CA LEU A 11 23.09 12.80 1.52
C LEU A 11 23.35 13.30 2.96
N ASP A 12 22.65 14.34 3.41
CA ASP A 12 22.75 14.89 4.77
C ASP A 12 21.57 14.43 5.65
N GLY A 13 21.27 13.12 5.60
CA GLY A 13 20.19 12.53 6.37
C GLY A 13 20.00 11.04 6.10
N LEU A 14 18.92 10.49 6.66
CA LEU A 14 18.56 9.07 6.51
C LEU A 14 17.79 8.73 5.22
N GLY A 15 17.40 9.73 4.44
CA GLY A 15 16.66 9.52 3.21
C GLY A 15 17.55 8.97 2.09
N GLY A 16 16.98 8.20 1.17
CA GLY A 16 17.70 7.61 0.05
C GLY A 16 17.51 8.29 -1.31
N GLY A 17 16.95 9.51 -1.35
CA GLY A 17 16.71 10.25 -2.60
C GLY A 17 15.59 9.68 -3.49
N LEU A 18 14.83 8.71 -2.98
CA LEU A 18 13.70 8.07 -3.66
C LEU A 18 12.46 8.08 -2.76
N SER A 19 11.27 8.16 -3.34
CA SER A 19 10.02 8.21 -2.56
C SER A 19 9.81 6.98 -1.69
N SER A 20 10.29 5.81 -2.13
CA SER A 20 10.32 4.56 -1.37
C SER A 20 11.26 4.59 -0.16
N LEU A 21 12.26 5.48 -0.17
CA LEU A 21 13.33 5.62 0.83
C LEU A 21 13.29 6.95 1.60
N SER A 22 12.21 7.74 1.46
CA SER A 22 12.00 9.02 2.16
C SER A 22 10.69 8.96 2.94
N LYS A 23 10.67 8.16 4.01
CA LYS A 23 9.45 7.77 4.74
C LYS A 23 9.70 7.81 6.24
N VAL A 24 8.69 8.23 7.00
CA VAL A 24 8.70 8.18 8.46
C VAL A 24 7.44 7.45 8.94
N CYS A 25 7.61 6.58 9.94
CA CYS A 25 6.53 5.97 10.69
C CYS A 25 6.61 6.46 12.13
N ILE A 26 5.51 7.00 12.65
CA ILE A 26 5.37 7.37 14.06
C ILE A 26 4.46 6.32 14.68
N ILE A 27 4.96 5.64 15.72
CA ILE A 27 4.27 4.56 16.40
C ILE A 27 4.20 4.91 17.87
N SER A 28 3.00 4.82 18.44
CA SER A 28 2.75 5.09 19.86
C SER A 28 1.81 4.04 20.45
N PRO A 29 1.72 3.94 21.79
CA PRO A 29 0.61 3.24 22.42
C PRO A 29 -0.73 3.71 21.84
N ALA A 30 -1.71 2.81 21.74
CA ALA A 30 -3.04 3.16 21.26
C ALA A 30 -3.69 4.22 22.16
N SER A 31 -4.16 5.31 21.55
CA SER A 31 -5.04 6.29 22.20
C SER A 31 -6.39 5.68 22.61
N ASP A 32 -7.14 6.36 23.47
CA ASP A 32 -8.47 5.89 23.94
C ASP A 32 -9.42 5.55 22.78
N LEU A 33 -9.41 6.37 21.72
CA LEU A 33 -10.21 6.15 20.51
C LEU A 33 -9.83 4.85 19.78
N SER A 34 -8.53 4.56 19.74
CA SER A 34 -7.99 3.38 19.08
C SER A 34 -8.22 2.13 19.92
N GLN A 35 -8.10 2.24 21.24
CA GLN A 35 -8.42 1.17 22.18
C GLN A 35 -9.90 0.78 22.12
N ALA A 36 -10.81 1.74 21.93
CA ALA A 36 -12.23 1.47 21.71
C ALA A 36 -12.50 0.61 20.46
N GLN A 37 -11.55 0.55 19.53
CA GLN A 37 -11.59 -0.32 18.33
C GLN A 37 -10.73 -1.60 18.50
N GLY A 38 -10.24 -1.85 19.72
CA GLY A 38 -9.38 -2.98 20.08
C GLY A 38 -7.94 -2.84 19.59
N ALA A 39 -7.51 -1.66 19.13
CA ALA A 39 -6.13 -1.46 18.70
C ALA A 39 -5.17 -1.38 19.88
N GLN A 40 -3.96 -1.87 19.66
CA GLN A 40 -2.89 -1.91 20.67
C GLN A 40 -1.86 -0.80 20.43
N VAL A 41 -1.69 -0.36 19.18
CA VAL A 41 -0.81 0.76 18.81
C VAL A 41 -1.46 1.66 17.77
N ASP A 42 -1.08 2.94 17.83
CA ASP A 42 -1.37 3.94 16.81
C ASP A 42 -0.19 4.03 15.83
N PHE A 43 -0.52 4.12 14.55
CA PHE A 43 0.46 4.21 13.47
C PHE A 43 0.13 5.39 12.55
N THR A 44 1.06 6.34 12.47
CA THR A 44 1.02 7.46 11.52
C THR A 44 2.15 7.31 10.50
N PHE A 45 1.80 7.30 9.22
CA PHE A 45 2.73 7.41 8.12
C PHE A 45 2.90 8.86 7.69
N ALA A 46 4.14 9.24 7.37
CA ALA A 46 4.48 10.52 6.76
C ALA A 46 5.37 10.29 5.54
N GLN A 47 4.91 10.75 4.37
CA GLN A 47 5.74 10.83 3.17
C GLN A 47 6.50 12.15 3.18
N VAL A 48 7.83 12.08 3.20
CA VAL A 48 8.67 13.28 3.24
C VAL A 48 9.05 13.67 1.82
N GLY A 49 8.76 14.91 1.45
CA GLY A 49 9.19 15.53 0.20
C GLY A 49 10.71 15.49 0.06
N ILE A 50 11.21 15.12 -1.12
CA ILE A 50 12.66 15.03 -1.35
C ILE A 50 13.22 16.41 -1.69
N LYS A 51 12.58 17.11 -2.64
CA LYS A 51 13.00 18.44 -3.13
C LYS A 51 12.20 19.60 -2.53
N SER A 52 11.25 19.30 -1.64
CA SER A 52 10.40 20.29 -0.96
C SER A 52 10.41 20.04 0.55
N THR A 53 9.90 21.02 1.28
CA THR A 53 9.72 20.96 2.75
C THR A 53 8.45 20.20 3.15
N ASP A 54 7.69 19.71 2.19
CA ASP A 54 6.36 19.14 2.45
C ASP A 54 6.44 17.81 3.19
N ILE A 55 5.54 17.63 4.15
CA ILE A 55 5.32 16.36 4.83
C ILE A 55 3.86 15.98 4.59
N ASP A 56 3.67 14.89 3.86
CA ASP A 56 2.36 14.43 3.44
C ASP A 56 1.86 13.28 4.35
N TYR A 57 0.85 13.59 5.15
CA TYR A 57 0.13 12.67 6.05
C TYR A 57 -1.19 12.14 5.44
N SER A 58 -1.46 12.46 4.17
CA SER A 58 -2.76 12.24 3.55
C SER A 58 -3.07 10.78 3.26
N GLY A 59 -2.12 9.84 3.33
CA GLY A 59 -2.36 8.43 3.01
C GLY A 59 -1.64 7.45 3.94
N ASN A 60 -1.93 6.16 3.78
CA ASN A 60 -1.18 5.07 4.40
C ASN A 60 -0.01 4.61 3.50
N CYS A 61 1.04 4.05 4.10
CA CYS A 61 2.02 3.22 3.41
C CYS A 61 1.88 1.75 3.81
N GLY A 62 1.14 0.97 3.01
CA GLY A 62 0.93 -0.45 3.29
C GLY A 62 2.24 -1.26 3.42
N ASN A 63 3.30 -0.90 2.68
CA ASN A 63 4.60 -1.55 2.84
C ASN A 63 5.18 -1.35 4.24
N LEU A 64 5.12 -0.15 4.81
CA LEU A 64 5.67 0.06 6.16
C LEU A 64 4.74 -0.41 7.27
N SER A 65 3.45 -0.65 6.97
CA SER A 65 2.56 -1.36 7.89
C SER A 65 3.09 -2.75 8.28
N SER A 66 3.91 -3.40 7.45
CA SER A 66 4.51 -4.70 7.79
C SER A 66 5.53 -4.62 8.92
N ALA A 67 6.14 -3.45 9.15
CA ALA A 67 7.12 -3.25 10.20
C ALA A 67 6.50 -2.81 11.53
N VAL A 68 5.25 -2.33 11.53
CA VAL A 68 4.63 -1.74 12.73
C VAL A 68 4.36 -2.78 13.81
N GLY A 69 3.76 -3.92 13.45
CA GLY A 69 3.52 -5.02 14.39
C GLY A 69 4.81 -5.53 15.03
N PRO A 70 5.83 -5.93 14.22
CA PRO A 70 7.15 -6.31 14.73
C PRO A 70 7.78 -5.25 15.64
N PHE A 71 7.80 -3.99 15.20
CA PHE A 71 8.34 -2.89 16.00
C PHE A 71 7.62 -2.74 17.34
N ALA A 72 6.29 -2.88 17.37
CA ALA A 72 5.52 -2.72 18.60
C ALA A 72 5.87 -3.77 19.67
N ILE A 73 6.17 -5.01 19.26
CA ILE A 73 6.66 -6.06 20.16
C ILE A 73 8.08 -5.75 20.60
N ASP A 74 8.99 -5.55 19.64
CA ASP A 74 10.41 -5.38 19.97
C ASP A 74 10.68 -4.11 20.80
N ALA A 75 9.88 -3.05 20.63
CA ALA A 75 9.98 -1.80 21.39
C ALA A 75 9.23 -1.86 22.73
N GLY A 76 8.59 -3.00 23.05
CA GLY A 76 7.85 -3.20 24.29
C GLY A 76 6.55 -2.40 24.41
N LEU A 77 6.03 -1.88 23.29
CA LEU A 77 4.74 -1.18 23.24
C LEU A 77 3.57 -2.15 23.40
N VAL A 78 3.74 -3.39 22.92
CA VAL A 78 2.77 -4.47 23.04
C VAL A 78 3.42 -5.63 23.80
N LYS A 79 2.72 -6.11 24.82
CA LYS A 79 3.12 -7.29 25.59
C LYS A 79 2.22 -8.45 25.23
N LEU A 80 2.83 -9.59 24.97
CA LEU A 80 2.10 -10.84 24.71
C LEU A 80 1.72 -11.51 26.03
N SER A 81 0.60 -12.21 26.01
CA SER A 81 0.16 -13.06 27.11
C SER A 81 1.05 -14.30 27.28
N GLU A 82 1.03 -14.91 28.46
CA GLU A 82 1.75 -16.17 28.67
C GLU A 82 1.28 -17.30 27.74
N GLU A 83 0.00 -17.29 27.36
CA GLU A 83 -0.58 -18.28 26.45
C GLU A 83 0.05 -18.15 25.05
N GLU A 84 0.14 -16.93 24.52
CA GLU A 84 0.78 -16.65 23.22
C GLU A 84 2.27 -17.06 23.22
N LEU A 85 2.97 -16.86 24.33
CA LEU A 85 4.39 -17.24 24.47
C LEU A 85 4.62 -18.76 24.58
N LYS A 86 3.65 -19.47 25.17
CA LYS A 86 3.68 -20.94 25.36
C LYS A 86 3.09 -21.71 24.18
N ALA A 87 2.46 -21.05 23.22
CA ALA A 87 1.89 -21.69 22.05
C ALA A 87 2.94 -22.45 21.23
N SER A 88 2.59 -23.65 20.75
CA SER A 88 3.49 -24.50 19.95
C SER A 88 3.96 -23.82 18.67
N LYS A 89 3.09 -22.99 18.07
CA LYS A 89 3.44 -22.06 17.01
C LYS A 89 3.42 -20.66 17.60
N ARG A 90 4.61 -20.12 17.88
CA ARG A 90 4.77 -18.79 18.46
C ARG A 90 4.52 -17.73 17.40
N THR A 91 3.29 -17.25 17.34
CA THR A 91 2.86 -16.15 16.48
C THR A 91 2.17 -15.10 17.32
N ALA A 92 2.42 -13.83 17.02
CA ALA A 92 1.70 -12.71 17.59
C ALA A 92 0.77 -12.10 16.53
N THR A 93 -0.36 -11.56 16.97
CA THR A 93 -1.18 -10.65 16.15
C THR A 93 -1.25 -9.31 16.86
N VAL A 94 -0.72 -8.26 16.22
CA VAL A 94 -0.82 -6.89 16.71
C VAL A 94 -1.90 -6.15 15.92
N ARG A 95 -2.92 -5.66 16.61
CA ARG A 95 -3.96 -4.81 16.02
C ARG A 95 -3.51 -3.35 16.00
N ILE A 96 -3.39 -2.80 14.80
CA ILE A 96 -2.85 -1.47 14.54
C ILE A 96 -3.97 -0.54 14.11
N PHE A 97 -4.09 0.62 14.74
CA PHE A 97 -4.92 1.71 14.24
C PHE A 97 -4.08 2.66 13.39
N ASN A 98 -4.37 2.72 12.10
CA ASN A 98 -3.73 3.67 11.20
C ASN A 98 -4.41 5.04 11.34
N THR A 99 -3.70 6.02 11.88
CA THR A 99 -4.22 7.37 12.15
C THR A 99 -4.47 8.16 10.87
N ASN A 100 -3.72 7.90 9.80
CA ASN A 100 -3.94 8.56 8.51
C ASN A 100 -5.32 8.19 7.98
N THR A 101 -5.65 6.89 7.94
CA THR A 101 -6.86 6.37 7.28
C THR A 101 -8.01 6.08 8.23
N GLN A 102 -7.77 6.12 9.54
CA GLN A 102 -8.70 5.67 10.58
C GLN A 102 -9.19 4.24 10.34
N LYS A 103 -8.27 3.36 9.92
CA LYS A 103 -8.56 1.95 9.61
C LYS A 103 -7.72 1.03 10.48
N ILE A 104 -8.25 -0.17 10.68
CA ILE A 104 -7.59 -1.23 11.43
C ILE A 104 -6.78 -2.12 10.49
N ILE A 105 -5.58 -2.47 10.93
CA ILE A 105 -4.70 -3.43 10.26
C ILE A 105 -4.27 -4.46 11.32
N ASP A 106 -4.61 -5.72 11.11
CA ASP A 106 -4.11 -6.82 11.94
C ASP A 106 -2.80 -7.33 11.33
N SER A 107 -1.72 -7.30 12.11
CA SER A 107 -0.39 -7.77 11.71
C SER A 107 -0.04 -9.05 12.45
N THR A 108 -0.06 -10.17 11.73
CA THR A 108 0.25 -11.49 12.29
C THR A 108 1.62 -11.97 11.82
N PHE A 109 2.51 -12.32 12.73
CA PHE A 109 3.89 -12.71 12.43
C PHE A 109 4.48 -13.66 13.48
N PRO A 110 5.48 -14.49 13.11
CA PRO A 110 6.21 -15.31 14.05
C PRO A 110 7.06 -14.47 15.01
N ILE A 111 7.28 -15.01 16.22
CA ILE A 111 8.11 -14.39 17.25
C ILE A 111 9.16 -15.36 17.76
N CYS A 112 10.27 -14.82 18.25
CA CYS A 112 11.31 -15.54 18.96
C CYS A 112 11.28 -15.18 20.45
N VAL A 113 11.65 -16.15 21.28
CA VAL A 113 11.85 -15.95 22.72
C VAL A 113 13.27 -16.35 23.06
N SER A 114 14.08 -15.40 23.50
CA SER A 114 15.47 -15.60 23.90
C SER A 114 15.56 -16.39 25.21
N PRO A 115 16.71 -17.02 25.51
CA PRO A 115 16.91 -17.75 26.77
C PRO A 115 16.74 -16.88 28.03
N ASP A 116 16.97 -15.58 27.93
CA ASP A 116 16.75 -14.60 29.01
C ASP A 116 15.28 -14.16 29.14
N GLY A 117 14.39 -14.69 28.29
CA GLY A 117 12.97 -14.39 28.26
C GLY A 117 12.61 -13.16 27.41
N SER A 118 13.57 -12.50 26.75
CA SER A 118 13.26 -11.40 25.84
C SER A 118 12.45 -11.92 24.64
N VAL A 119 11.51 -11.11 24.15
CA VAL A 119 10.65 -11.45 23.02
C VAL A 119 10.90 -10.48 21.89
N GLU A 120 11.08 -11.00 20.68
CA GLU A 120 11.26 -10.21 19.47
C GLU A 120 10.50 -10.83 18.30
N ALA A 121 10.19 -10.05 17.28
CA ALA A 121 9.68 -10.57 16.03
C ALA A 121 10.78 -11.38 15.30
N GLU A 122 10.41 -12.54 14.76
CA GLU A 122 11.35 -13.35 13.98
C GLU A 122 11.67 -12.63 12.66
N ALA A 123 12.95 -12.37 12.38
CA ALA A 123 13.36 -11.73 11.13
C ALA A 123 13.69 -12.73 10.01
N SER A 124 14.12 -13.94 10.37
CA SER A 124 14.57 -14.98 9.45
C SER A 124 13.45 -15.96 9.11
N GLY A 125 13.43 -16.43 7.86
CA GLY A 125 12.42 -17.37 7.39
C GLY A 125 12.65 -17.72 5.92
N ASP A 126 11.73 -18.49 5.35
CA ASP A 126 11.77 -18.96 3.96
C ASP A 126 10.88 -18.16 3.00
N PHE A 127 10.17 -17.15 3.51
CA PHE A 127 9.29 -16.32 2.70
C PHE A 127 10.11 -15.36 1.82
N THR A 128 9.79 -15.36 0.54
CA THR A 128 10.36 -14.46 -0.47
C THR A 128 9.31 -13.45 -0.92
N ALA A 129 9.74 -12.22 -1.15
CA ALA A 129 8.90 -11.15 -1.66
C ALA A 129 9.59 -10.51 -2.87
N ASP A 130 8.89 -10.49 -4.00
CA ASP A 130 9.43 -9.92 -5.23
C ASP A 130 9.81 -8.45 -5.04
N GLY A 131 11.05 -8.11 -5.42
CA GLY A 131 11.68 -6.82 -5.18
C GLY A 131 12.49 -6.71 -3.88
N VAL A 132 12.56 -7.76 -3.06
CA VAL A 132 13.44 -7.85 -1.87
C VAL A 132 14.42 -9.01 -2.04
N ALA A 133 15.71 -8.77 -1.80
CA ALA A 133 16.74 -9.80 -1.91
C ALA A 133 16.71 -10.76 -0.71
N GLY A 134 16.80 -12.07 -0.99
CA GLY A 134 16.83 -13.12 0.03
C GLY A 134 15.44 -13.53 0.54
N SER A 135 15.42 -14.26 1.65
CA SER A 135 14.21 -14.67 2.35
C SER A 135 14.17 -14.08 3.77
N ALA A 136 12.98 -13.99 4.33
CA ALA A 136 12.73 -13.45 5.66
C ALA A 136 11.51 -14.14 6.30
N SER A 137 11.21 -13.81 7.55
CA SER A 137 9.98 -14.28 8.17
C SER A 137 8.74 -13.67 7.51
N ARG A 138 7.67 -14.46 7.46
CA ARG A 138 6.41 -14.08 6.81
C ARG A 138 5.52 -13.30 7.77
N ILE A 139 5.07 -12.14 7.33
CA ILE A 139 4.14 -11.27 8.02
C ILE A 139 2.85 -11.23 7.21
N GLN A 140 1.73 -11.60 7.82
CA GLN A 140 0.40 -11.40 7.27
C GLN A 140 -0.11 -10.02 7.70
N LEU A 141 -0.61 -9.25 6.75
CA LEU A 141 -1.33 -8.00 6.99
C LEU A 141 -2.76 -8.17 6.51
N ASP A 142 -3.69 -8.07 7.45
CA ASP A 142 -5.12 -8.05 7.20
C ASP A 142 -5.65 -6.63 7.40
N PHE A 143 -6.02 -5.98 6.31
CA PHE A 143 -6.64 -4.67 6.32
C PHE A 143 -8.14 -4.85 6.53
N ILE A 144 -8.64 -4.44 7.69
CA ILE A 144 -10.03 -4.68 8.12
C ILE A 144 -10.92 -3.52 7.70
N ASN A 145 -12.04 -3.83 7.04
CA ASN A 145 -12.96 -2.85 6.45
C ASN A 145 -12.27 -1.68 5.70
N PRO A 146 -11.35 -1.98 4.75
CA PRO A 146 -10.42 -0.99 4.21
C PRO A 146 -11.06 0.01 3.23
N ALA A 147 -12.30 -0.20 2.82
CA ALA A 147 -13.01 0.66 1.89
C ALA A 147 -13.26 2.08 2.46
N GLY A 148 -13.24 3.08 1.58
CA GLY A 148 -13.56 4.47 1.92
C GLY A 148 -12.59 5.09 2.92
N ALA A 149 -11.32 4.72 2.91
CA ALA A 149 -10.29 5.16 3.85
C ALA A 149 -10.09 6.68 3.88
N LYS A 150 -10.37 7.38 2.78
CA LYS A 150 -10.20 8.84 2.67
C LYS A 150 -11.44 9.56 2.18
N THR A 151 -12.28 8.87 1.43
CA THR A 151 -13.46 9.44 0.78
C THR A 151 -14.76 8.96 1.41
N GLY A 152 -14.70 8.02 2.35
CA GLY A 152 -15.86 7.42 3.00
C GLY A 152 -16.66 6.44 2.14
N LYS A 153 -16.25 6.20 0.87
CA LYS A 153 -16.97 5.32 -0.07
C LYS A 153 -16.00 4.41 -0.81
N LEU A 154 -16.45 3.20 -1.17
CA LEU A 154 -15.64 2.31 -2.03
C LEU A 154 -15.40 2.94 -3.41
N LEU A 155 -16.45 3.47 -4.04
CA LEU A 155 -16.43 4.13 -5.34
C LEU A 155 -16.77 5.62 -5.13
N PRO A 156 -15.76 6.49 -4.96
CA PRO A 156 -16.00 7.85 -4.48
C PRO A 156 -16.75 8.73 -5.49
N THR A 157 -16.59 8.44 -6.79
CA THR A 157 -17.31 9.13 -7.88
C THR A 157 -18.74 8.62 -8.06
N GLY A 158 -19.11 7.52 -7.41
CA GLY A 158 -20.38 6.81 -7.59
C GLY A 158 -20.44 5.89 -8.81
N ASN A 159 -19.45 5.96 -9.72
CA ASN A 159 -19.45 5.20 -10.96
C ASN A 159 -18.44 4.05 -10.92
N LEU A 160 -18.74 2.96 -11.64
CA LEU A 160 -17.76 1.91 -11.91
C LEU A 160 -16.77 2.32 -13.01
N ILE A 161 -17.23 3.15 -13.95
CA ILE A 161 -16.43 3.71 -15.04
C ILE A 161 -16.69 5.21 -15.11
N ASP A 162 -15.62 5.99 -15.04
CA ASP A 162 -15.56 7.40 -15.39
C ASP A 162 -14.71 7.60 -16.65
N ILE A 163 -14.79 8.78 -17.25
CA ILE A 163 -13.92 9.19 -18.37
C ILE A 163 -13.22 10.49 -17.99
N PHE A 164 -11.89 10.50 -18.10
CA PHE A 164 -11.04 11.65 -17.83
C PHE A 164 -10.05 11.81 -18.98
N ASP A 165 -9.95 12.99 -19.57
CA ASP A 165 -9.09 13.24 -20.73
C ASP A 165 -9.22 12.19 -21.87
N GLY A 166 -10.46 11.72 -22.10
CA GLY A 166 -10.78 10.67 -23.09
C GLY A 166 -10.39 9.24 -22.70
N VAL A 167 -9.87 9.03 -21.49
CA VAL A 167 -9.42 7.72 -20.96
C VAL A 167 -10.45 7.18 -19.97
N ARG A 168 -10.84 5.91 -20.10
CA ARG A 168 -11.72 5.24 -19.13
C ARG A 168 -10.96 5.00 -17.83
N ALA A 169 -11.64 5.19 -16.70
CA ALA A 169 -11.05 4.99 -15.39
C ALA A 169 -12.03 4.37 -14.38
N THR A 170 -11.54 3.52 -13.49
CA THR A 170 -12.23 3.17 -12.24
C THR A 170 -11.55 3.91 -11.09
N CYS A 171 -12.33 4.70 -10.34
CA CYS A 171 -11.89 5.38 -9.13
C CYS A 171 -12.36 4.59 -7.91
N ILE A 172 -11.44 4.13 -7.08
CA ILE A 172 -11.73 3.26 -5.93
C ILE A 172 -10.91 3.69 -4.72
N ASP A 173 -11.45 3.56 -3.51
CA ASP A 173 -10.75 3.90 -2.28
C ASP A 173 -10.73 2.68 -1.33
N VAL A 174 -9.60 1.96 -1.34
CA VAL A 174 -9.33 0.82 -0.46
C VAL A 174 -7.93 0.96 0.11
N GLY A 175 -7.85 1.32 1.40
CA GLY A 175 -6.61 1.70 2.08
C GLY A 175 -6.06 3.06 1.64
N ASN A 176 -6.10 3.38 0.35
CA ASN A 176 -5.90 4.71 -0.22
C ASN A 176 -6.75 4.86 -1.50
N PRO A 177 -7.11 6.09 -1.91
CA PRO A 177 -7.71 6.37 -3.20
C PRO A 177 -6.77 5.99 -4.37
N MET A 178 -7.33 5.30 -5.36
CA MET A 178 -6.65 4.77 -6.54
C MET A 178 -7.49 5.04 -7.80
N ILE A 179 -6.78 5.26 -8.89
CA ILE A 179 -7.35 5.37 -10.23
C ILE A 179 -6.72 4.27 -11.07
N PHE A 180 -7.54 3.44 -11.70
CA PHE A 180 -7.10 2.43 -12.65
C PHE A 180 -7.52 2.82 -14.06
N VAL A 181 -6.56 2.88 -14.98
CA VAL A 181 -6.77 3.19 -16.39
C VAL A 181 -6.17 2.08 -17.26
N PRO A 182 -6.85 1.64 -18.33
CA PRO A 182 -6.32 0.60 -19.20
C PRO A 182 -5.21 1.14 -20.10
N ALA A 183 -4.15 0.36 -20.29
CA ALA A 183 -3.07 0.68 -21.21
C ALA A 183 -3.57 0.88 -22.65
N SER A 184 -4.64 0.18 -23.05
CA SER A 184 -5.26 0.29 -24.38
C SER A 184 -5.84 1.66 -24.69
N ASP A 185 -6.12 2.48 -23.67
CA ASP A 185 -6.67 3.83 -23.84
C ASP A 185 -5.56 4.90 -23.82
N LEU A 186 -4.30 4.46 -23.69
CA LEU A 186 -3.10 5.30 -23.63
C LEU A 186 -2.14 4.95 -24.78
N PRO A 187 -1.24 5.86 -25.17
CA PRO A 187 -0.26 5.61 -26.24
C PRO A 187 0.93 4.76 -25.73
N VAL A 188 0.64 3.64 -25.06
CA VAL A 188 1.64 2.78 -24.42
C VAL A 188 1.35 1.31 -24.66
N VAL A 189 2.39 0.48 -24.60
CA VAL A 189 2.23 -0.98 -24.51
C VAL A 189 1.86 -1.40 -23.08
N GLY A 190 1.11 -2.49 -22.92
CA GLY A 190 0.64 -2.94 -21.60
C GLY A 190 1.74 -3.16 -20.55
N LYS A 191 2.89 -3.69 -20.98
CA LYS A 191 4.02 -4.01 -20.09
C LYS A 191 5.05 -2.89 -19.92
N ILE A 192 4.70 -1.65 -20.28
CA ILE A 192 5.62 -0.49 -20.27
C ILE A 192 6.48 -0.43 -18.98
N SER A 193 7.80 -0.33 -19.13
CA SER A 193 8.73 -0.29 -18.00
C SER A 193 8.73 1.08 -17.29
N PRO A 194 9.21 1.19 -16.03
CA PRO A 194 9.37 2.48 -15.36
C PRO A 194 10.18 3.51 -16.19
N ASP A 195 11.26 3.05 -16.84
CA ASP A 195 12.10 3.91 -17.67
C ASP A 195 11.35 4.34 -18.94
N GLN A 196 10.62 3.41 -19.57
CA GLN A 196 9.80 3.73 -20.72
C GLN A 196 8.72 4.75 -20.37
N ILE A 197 7.99 4.58 -19.26
CA ILE A 197 6.99 5.56 -18.78
C ILE A 197 7.64 6.94 -18.63
N SER A 198 8.83 6.99 -18.02
CA SER A 198 9.57 8.25 -17.79
C SER A 198 10.04 8.90 -19.09
N SER A 199 10.39 8.09 -20.09
CA SER A 199 10.89 8.55 -21.39
C SER A 199 9.80 8.81 -22.45
N THR A 200 8.57 8.32 -22.25
CA THR A 200 7.47 8.52 -23.21
C THR A 200 7.01 9.98 -23.15
N PRO A 201 7.19 10.77 -24.23
CA PRO A 201 6.84 12.18 -24.22
C PRO A 201 5.34 12.40 -23.94
N GLY A 202 5.01 13.32 -23.02
CA GLY A 202 3.63 13.69 -22.73
C GLY A 202 2.86 12.74 -21.81
N LEU A 203 3.40 11.53 -21.53
CA LEU A 203 2.65 10.50 -20.80
C LEU A 203 2.45 10.88 -19.33
N LEU A 204 3.52 11.30 -18.64
CA LEU A 204 3.43 11.68 -17.23
C LEU A 204 2.55 12.92 -17.04
N GLU A 205 2.63 13.92 -17.93
CA GLU A 205 1.75 15.09 -17.86
C GLU A 205 0.29 14.70 -18.08
N ARG A 206 0.01 13.80 -19.02
CA ARG A 206 -1.35 13.32 -19.27
C ARG A 206 -1.92 12.52 -18.11
N LEU A 207 -1.11 11.63 -17.52
CA LEU A 207 -1.50 10.86 -16.34
C LEU A 207 -1.76 11.78 -15.14
N GLU A 208 -0.96 12.83 -14.96
CA GLU A 208 -1.16 13.82 -13.89
C GLU A 208 -2.44 14.63 -14.10
N LYS A 209 -2.75 15.01 -15.34
CA LYS A 209 -4.02 15.66 -15.69
C LYS A 209 -5.22 14.78 -15.35
N ILE A 210 -5.18 13.49 -15.71
CA ILE A 210 -6.22 12.51 -15.36
C ILE A 210 -6.32 12.36 -13.84
N ARG A 211 -5.18 12.22 -13.15
CA ARG A 211 -5.11 12.07 -11.70
C ARG A 211 -5.78 13.24 -10.98
N SER A 212 -5.51 14.46 -11.42
CA SER A 212 -6.07 15.68 -10.86
C SER A 212 -7.57 15.79 -11.10
N GLN A 213 -8.05 15.52 -12.31
CA GLN A 213 -9.49 15.51 -12.63
C GLN A 213 -10.26 14.49 -11.78
N ALA A 214 -9.70 13.29 -11.64
CA ALA A 214 -10.28 12.23 -10.83
C ALA A 214 -10.27 12.58 -9.35
N ALA A 215 -9.18 13.16 -8.82
CA ALA A 215 -9.09 13.59 -7.42
C ALA A 215 -10.20 14.60 -7.06
N ILE A 216 -10.43 15.59 -7.93
CA ILE A 216 -11.51 16.57 -7.77
C ILE A 216 -12.88 15.86 -7.82
N LYS A 217 -13.10 14.94 -8.77
CA LYS A 217 -14.36 14.19 -8.89
C LYS A 217 -14.62 13.27 -7.69
N MET A 218 -13.57 12.75 -7.06
CA MET A 218 -13.64 11.97 -5.83
C MET A 218 -13.90 12.84 -4.58
N GLY A 219 -13.94 14.17 -4.71
CA GLY A 219 -14.17 15.10 -3.61
C GLY A 219 -12.95 15.32 -2.72
N MET A 220 -11.74 15.00 -3.20
CA MET A 220 -10.51 15.10 -2.40
C MET A 220 -9.87 16.50 -2.43
N ALA A 221 -10.22 17.32 -3.43
CA ALA A 221 -9.69 18.67 -3.64
C ALA A 221 -10.72 19.50 -4.43
N LYS A 222 -10.72 20.83 -4.27
CA LYS A 222 -11.58 21.72 -5.08
C LYS A 222 -10.86 22.19 -6.35
N THR A 223 -9.55 22.33 -6.27
CA THR A 223 -8.69 22.80 -7.36
C THR A 223 -7.55 21.83 -7.60
N VAL A 224 -6.87 21.94 -8.75
CA VAL A 224 -5.74 21.07 -9.10
C VAL A 224 -4.58 21.24 -8.10
N ASP A 225 -4.33 22.47 -7.65
CA ASP A 225 -3.23 22.80 -6.73
C ASP A 225 -3.44 22.24 -5.32
N GLU A 226 -4.70 21.94 -4.95
CA GLU A 226 -5.07 21.33 -3.67
C GLU A 226 -4.92 19.80 -3.66
N VAL A 227 -4.68 19.17 -4.82
CA VAL A 227 -4.63 17.70 -4.90
C VAL A 227 -3.40 17.18 -4.15
N PRO A 228 -3.56 16.31 -3.13
CA PRO A 228 -2.42 15.76 -2.42
C PRO A 228 -1.44 15.04 -3.35
N ALA A 229 -0.15 15.17 -3.07
CA ALA A 229 0.88 14.59 -3.93
C ALA A 229 0.90 13.05 -3.86
N SER A 230 0.59 12.46 -2.71
CA SER A 230 0.66 11.00 -2.52
C SER A 230 -0.62 10.24 -2.85
N ILE A 231 -1.79 10.90 -2.89
CA ILE A 231 -3.10 10.30 -3.20
C ILE A 231 -4.00 11.26 -4.01
N PRO A 232 -4.88 10.75 -4.89
CA PRO A 232 -4.93 9.37 -5.34
C PRO A 232 -3.69 9.01 -6.17
N LYS A 233 -3.36 7.71 -6.23
CA LYS A 233 -2.36 7.24 -7.20
C LYS A 233 -3.06 6.80 -8.47
N ILE A 234 -2.39 6.97 -9.61
CA ILE A 234 -2.86 6.51 -10.92
C ILE A 234 -2.08 5.28 -11.36
N ASN A 235 -2.80 4.31 -11.91
CA ASN A 235 -2.30 2.98 -12.22
C ASN A 235 -2.71 2.59 -13.64
N ILE A 236 -1.74 2.27 -14.48
CA ILE A 236 -1.98 1.71 -15.81
C ILE A 236 -2.11 0.19 -15.67
N ILE A 237 -3.20 -0.39 -16.18
CA ILE A 237 -3.44 -1.84 -16.14
C ILE A 237 -3.42 -2.46 -17.54
N SER A 238 -3.05 -3.72 -17.62
CA SER A 238 -3.14 -4.51 -18.86
C SER A 238 -3.33 -5.99 -18.57
N THR A 239 -3.73 -6.72 -19.61
CA THR A 239 -3.73 -8.18 -19.59
C THR A 239 -2.30 -8.68 -19.33
N PRO A 240 -2.13 -9.73 -18.51
CA PRO A 240 -0.82 -10.32 -18.27
C PRO A 240 -0.37 -11.16 -19.48
N ASP A 241 0.94 -11.23 -19.69
CA ASP A 241 1.60 -12.10 -20.68
C ASP A 241 2.31 -13.31 -20.04
N GLU A 242 2.38 -13.34 -18.72
CA GLU A 242 3.07 -14.37 -17.92
C GLU A 242 2.08 -15.38 -17.32
N LYS A 243 2.44 -16.67 -17.38
CA LYS A 243 1.63 -17.73 -16.78
C LYS A 243 1.60 -17.58 -15.26
N GLY A 244 0.41 -17.65 -14.67
CA GLY A 244 0.21 -17.54 -13.21
C GLY A 244 0.03 -16.10 -12.71
N VAL A 245 0.12 -15.10 -13.58
CA VAL A 245 -0.24 -13.71 -13.29
C VAL A 245 -1.68 -13.47 -13.76
N ASP A 246 -2.48 -12.82 -12.91
CA ASP A 246 -3.88 -12.53 -13.22
C ASP A 246 -4.07 -11.18 -13.90
N ILE A 247 -3.27 -10.17 -13.54
CA ILE A 247 -3.35 -8.82 -14.10
C ILE A 247 -2.00 -8.11 -13.95
N THR A 248 -1.66 -7.25 -14.91
CA THR A 248 -0.44 -6.42 -14.85
C THR A 248 -0.80 -4.98 -14.49
N VAL A 249 0.03 -4.35 -13.65
CA VAL A 249 -0.14 -2.95 -13.23
C VAL A 249 1.18 -2.17 -13.25
N ARG A 250 1.09 -0.87 -13.57
CA ARG A 250 2.16 0.13 -13.46
C ARG A 250 1.64 1.34 -12.70
N THR A 251 2.16 1.56 -11.49
CA THR A 251 1.71 2.63 -10.60
C THR A 251 2.60 3.86 -10.73
N ILE A 252 1.99 5.03 -10.81
CA ILE A 252 2.66 6.32 -10.67
C ILE A 252 2.38 6.81 -9.25
N SER A 253 3.45 7.17 -8.53
CA SER A 253 3.39 7.66 -7.16
C SER A 253 4.25 8.90 -7.04
N VAL A 254 3.70 9.99 -6.50
CA VAL A 254 4.39 11.29 -6.37
C VAL A 254 5.10 11.71 -7.66
N GLY A 255 4.39 11.61 -8.79
CA GLY A 255 4.86 11.99 -10.12
C GLY A 255 5.91 11.06 -10.75
N GLN A 256 6.24 9.93 -10.13
CA GLN A 256 7.28 9.03 -10.61
C GLN A 256 6.76 7.59 -10.78
N PRO A 257 7.21 6.85 -11.82
CA PRO A 257 6.90 5.43 -11.95
C PRO A 257 7.46 4.62 -10.78
N HIS A 258 6.61 3.84 -10.15
CA HIS A 258 7.01 2.99 -9.03
C HIS A 258 7.73 1.74 -9.54
N LYS A 259 8.88 1.39 -8.94
CA LYS A 259 9.73 0.26 -9.37
C LYS A 259 9.19 -1.13 -8.96
N ALA A 260 8.19 -1.17 -8.08
CA ALA A 260 7.45 -2.37 -7.70
C ALA A 260 5.95 -2.04 -7.65
N LEU A 261 5.23 -2.38 -6.58
CA LEU A 261 3.84 -2.00 -6.37
C LEU A 261 3.60 -1.51 -4.93
N PRO A 262 3.02 -0.32 -4.70
CA PRO A 262 2.54 0.04 -3.37
C PRO A 262 1.43 -0.94 -2.94
N ILE A 263 1.53 -1.51 -1.73
CA ILE A 263 0.51 -2.47 -1.24
C ILE A 263 -0.91 -1.95 -1.38
N THR A 264 -1.17 -0.68 -1.03
CA THR A 264 -2.53 -0.12 -1.12
C THR A 264 -3.08 -0.12 -2.54
N ALA A 265 -2.21 0.00 -3.56
CA ALA A 265 -2.61 -0.15 -4.96
C ALA A 265 -2.95 -1.62 -5.28
N GLY A 266 -2.18 -2.58 -4.74
CA GLY A 266 -2.50 -4.00 -4.83
C GLY A 266 -3.83 -4.37 -4.17
N LEU A 267 -4.10 -3.86 -2.95
CA LEU A 267 -5.38 -4.06 -2.24
C LEU A 267 -6.55 -3.53 -3.07
N SER A 268 -6.44 -2.29 -3.55
CA SER A 268 -7.47 -1.66 -4.38
C SER A 268 -7.68 -2.41 -5.69
N LEU A 269 -6.61 -2.90 -6.33
CA LEU A 269 -6.70 -3.65 -7.57
C LEU A 269 -7.40 -5.00 -7.36
N ALA A 270 -7.04 -5.72 -6.29
CA ALA A 270 -7.66 -7.01 -5.94
C ALA A 270 -9.15 -6.88 -5.59
N VAL A 271 -9.57 -5.75 -5.03
CA VAL A 271 -11.00 -5.45 -4.88
C VAL A 271 -11.62 -5.10 -6.23
N ALA A 272 -10.98 -4.24 -7.02
CA ALA A 272 -11.50 -3.81 -8.33
C ALA A 272 -11.66 -4.98 -9.32
N THR A 273 -10.82 -6.01 -9.25
CA THR A 273 -10.96 -7.23 -10.08
C THR A 273 -12.24 -8.01 -9.81
N LYS A 274 -12.88 -7.78 -8.65
CA LYS A 274 -14.14 -8.39 -8.22
C LYS A 274 -15.36 -7.49 -8.44
N LEU A 275 -15.15 -6.25 -8.88
CA LEU A 275 -16.25 -5.33 -9.21
C LEU A 275 -16.65 -5.53 -10.67
N ASP A 276 -17.78 -6.19 -10.89
CA ASP A 276 -18.36 -6.34 -12.21
C ASP A 276 -18.71 -4.97 -12.82
N GLY A 277 -18.35 -4.80 -14.09
CA GLY A 277 -18.49 -3.53 -14.81
C GLY A 277 -17.37 -2.51 -14.55
N SER A 278 -16.39 -2.79 -13.70
CA SER A 278 -15.19 -1.93 -13.59
C SER A 278 -14.34 -1.98 -14.87
N VAL A 279 -13.50 -0.96 -15.09
CA VAL A 279 -12.53 -0.99 -16.21
C VAL A 279 -11.46 -2.06 -16.03
N VAL A 280 -11.34 -2.61 -14.81
CA VAL A 280 -10.32 -3.59 -14.42
C VAL A 280 -10.71 -5.00 -14.84
N ARG A 281 -12.00 -5.37 -14.67
CA ARG A 281 -12.51 -6.72 -14.88
C ARG A 281 -12.11 -7.35 -16.23
N PRO A 282 -12.14 -6.66 -17.37
CA PRO A 282 -11.77 -7.25 -18.67
C PRO A 282 -10.29 -7.62 -18.83
N PHE A 283 -9.41 -7.12 -17.97
CA PHE A 283 -7.96 -7.37 -18.05
C PHE A 283 -7.49 -8.51 -17.14
N VAL A 284 -8.40 -9.14 -16.40
CA VAL A 284 -8.11 -10.24 -15.48
C VAL A 284 -8.11 -11.57 -16.26
N SER A 285 -6.99 -12.30 -16.25
CA SER A 285 -6.83 -13.55 -17.02
C SER A 285 -7.62 -14.73 -16.44
N ASN A 286 -7.87 -14.75 -15.12
CA ASN A 286 -8.69 -15.76 -14.45
C ASN A 286 -9.69 -15.12 -13.48
N THR A 287 -10.94 -15.05 -13.91
CA THR A 287 -12.04 -14.48 -13.11
C THR A 287 -12.74 -15.50 -12.20
N ASN A 288 -12.45 -16.80 -12.34
CA ASN A 288 -13.16 -17.91 -11.68
C ASN A 288 -12.40 -18.46 -10.46
N LYS A 289 -11.67 -17.60 -9.75
CA LYS A 289 -10.97 -18.00 -8.52
C LYS A 289 -11.95 -18.24 -7.38
N ALA A 290 -11.64 -19.18 -6.49
CA ALA A 290 -12.49 -19.43 -5.34
C ALA A 290 -12.54 -18.20 -4.43
N ALA A 291 -13.60 -18.07 -3.63
CA ALA A 291 -13.67 -17.01 -2.63
C ALA A 291 -12.46 -17.11 -1.69
N GLY A 292 -11.73 -16.01 -1.52
CA GLY A 292 -10.51 -15.95 -0.71
C GLY A 292 -9.20 -16.25 -1.46
N ASP A 293 -9.24 -16.81 -2.68
CA ASP A 293 -8.02 -17.00 -3.47
C ASP A 293 -7.40 -15.65 -3.83
N PRO A 294 -6.07 -15.51 -3.72
CA PRO A 294 -5.40 -14.26 -4.00
C PRO A 294 -5.36 -13.97 -5.50
N VAL A 295 -5.47 -12.69 -5.84
CA VAL A 295 -5.14 -12.15 -7.16
C VAL A 295 -3.63 -11.95 -7.22
N VAL A 296 -2.98 -12.55 -8.21
CA VAL A 296 -1.54 -12.43 -8.48
C VAL A 296 -1.34 -11.28 -9.46
N ILE A 297 -0.81 -10.19 -8.94
CA ILE A 297 -0.64 -8.92 -9.65
C ILE A 297 0.81 -8.80 -10.13
N GLY A 298 1.03 -8.72 -11.44
CA GLY A 298 2.32 -8.45 -12.05
C GLY A 298 2.68 -6.96 -12.00
N HIS A 299 3.86 -6.64 -11.50
CA HIS A 299 4.41 -5.29 -11.41
C HIS A 299 5.87 -5.27 -11.89
N PRO A 300 6.54 -4.10 -12.07
CA PRO A 300 7.89 -4.05 -12.64
C PRO A 300 8.98 -4.83 -11.88
N GLY A 301 8.69 -5.21 -10.63
CA GLY A 301 9.63 -5.90 -9.75
C GLY A 301 9.32 -7.39 -9.54
N GLY A 302 8.32 -7.93 -10.25
CA GLY A 302 7.82 -9.30 -10.09
C GLY A 302 6.31 -9.33 -9.85
N THR A 303 5.87 -10.10 -8.87
CA THR A 303 4.47 -10.39 -8.60
C THR A 303 4.06 -10.11 -7.15
N LEU A 304 2.78 -9.83 -6.97
CA LEU A 304 2.18 -9.65 -5.66
C LEU A 304 0.85 -10.40 -5.56
N ALA A 305 0.79 -11.40 -4.70
CA ALA A 305 -0.46 -12.07 -4.32
C ALA A 305 -1.23 -11.24 -3.28
N VAL A 306 -2.49 -10.91 -3.57
CA VAL A 306 -3.38 -10.16 -2.67
C VAL A 306 -4.73 -10.84 -2.56
N GLY A 307 -5.12 -11.19 -1.34
CA GLY A 307 -6.47 -11.67 -1.03
C GLY A 307 -7.42 -10.51 -0.81
N ALA A 308 -8.67 -10.66 -1.21
CA ALA A 308 -9.74 -9.71 -0.90
C ALA A 308 -11.04 -10.46 -0.62
N GLU A 309 -11.68 -10.17 0.50
CA GLU A 309 -12.96 -10.75 0.92
C GLU A 309 -14.02 -9.66 0.85
N ILE A 310 -15.06 -9.91 0.04
CA ILE A 310 -16.20 -9.03 -0.16
C ILE A 310 -17.42 -9.80 0.32
N LYS A 311 -18.20 -9.20 1.23
CA LYS A 311 -19.32 -9.87 1.92
C LYS A 311 -20.40 -10.38 0.96
N ASP A 312 -20.70 -9.57 -0.04
CA ASP A 312 -21.66 -9.83 -1.12
C ASP A 312 -21.29 -8.91 -2.29
N GLU A 313 -21.28 -9.43 -3.52
CA GLU A 313 -20.88 -8.73 -4.74
C GLU A 313 -21.68 -7.42 -4.92
N ASP A 314 -22.94 -7.41 -4.50
CA ASP A 314 -23.82 -6.24 -4.55
C ASP A 314 -23.58 -5.25 -3.40
N SER A 315 -23.12 -5.73 -2.24
CA SER A 315 -23.00 -4.89 -1.03
C SER A 315 -21.85 -3.88 -1.09
N LYS A 316 -20.86 -4.09 -1.97
CA LYS A 316 -19.62 -3.30 -2.04
C LYS A 316 -18.89 -3.19 -0.68
N VAL A 317 -19.18 -4.09 0.27
CA VAL A 317 -18.52 -4.14 1.58
C VAL A 317 -17.30 -5.04 1.46
N VAL A 318 -16.12 -4.43 1.51
CA VAL A 318 -14.83 -5.13 1.60
C VAL A 318 -14.60 -5.42 3.08
N GLU A 319 -14.74 -6.68 3.50
CA GLU A 319 -14.57 -7.08 4.90
C GLU A 319 -13.09 -7.08 5.28
N ARG A 320 -12.27 -7.65 4.39
CA ARG A 320 -10.84 -7.84 4.61
C ARG A 320 -10.07 -7.84 3.31
N ALA A 321 -8.87 -7.26 3.32
CA ALA A 321 -7.90 -7.45 2.25
C ALA A 321 -6.57 -7.89 2.85
N THR A 322 -6.01 -8.99 2.34
CA THR A 322 -4.88 -9.70 2.93
C THR A 322 -3.68 -9.64 2.00
N VAL A 323 -2.51 -9.34 2.57
CA VAL A 323 -1.23 -9.39 1.85
C VAL A 323 -0.14 -9.96 2.74
N TYR A 324 0.83 -10.62 2.13
CA TYR A 324 1.99 -11.18 2.83
C TYR A 324 3.25 -10.37 2.53
N ARG A 325 4.00 -10.07 3.58
CA ARG A 325 5.21 -9.24 3.54
C ARG A 325 6.27 -9.81 4.47
N SER A 326 7.40 -9.12 4.50
CA SER A 326 8.42 -9.28 5.52
C SER A 326 8.80 -7.91 6.06
N ALA A 327 9.51 -7.90 7.19
CA ALA A 327 10.14 -6.74 7.76
C ALA A 327 11.41 -7.19 8.48
N ARG A 328 12.41 -6.30 8.54
CA ARG A 328 13.65 -6.53 9.29
C ARG A 328 14.14 -5.19 9.82
N ARG A 329 14.53 -5.17 11.09
CA ARG A 329 15.25 -4.04 11.68
C ARG A 329 16.66 -3.96 11.07
N LEU A 330 17.00 -2.82 10.49
CA LEU A 330 18.32 -2.59 9.88
C LEU A 330 19.30 -1.92 10.85
N MET A 331 18.80 -0.99 11.67
CA MET A 331 19.58 -0.23 12.64
C MET A 331 18.65 0.20 13.79
N ASP A 332 19.22 0.34 14.98
CA ASP A 332 18.61 0.94 16.16
C ASP A 332 19.57 1.96 16.77
N GLY A 333 19.05 3.06 17.29
CA GLY A 333 19.88 4.10 17.90
C GLY A 333 19.31 5.52 17.77
N LEU A 334 20.20 6.50 17.93
CA LEU A 334 19.87 7.92 17.95
C LEU A 334 20.19 8.58 16.60
N VAL A 335 19.29 9.45 16.14
CA VAL A 335 19.50 10.31 14.98
C VAL A 335 19.94 11.70 15.43
N TYR A 336 20.88 12.31 14.74
CA TYR A 336 21.33 13.67 15.00
C TYR A 336 20.74 14.64 13.98
N TRP A 337 20.31 15.81 14.45
CA TRP A 337 19.80 16.91 13.64
C TRP A 337 20.30 18.23 14.24
N LYS A 338 20.58 19.22 13.38
CA LYS A 338 21.03 20.56 13.76
C LYS A 338 20.03 21.60 13.32
#